data_AF-A0A4Z0MXS0-F1
#
_entry.id   AF-A0A4Z0MXS0-F1
#
_cell.length_a   1.000
_cell.length_b   1.000
_cell.length_c   1.000
_cell.angle_alpha   90.00
_cell.angle_beta   90.00
_cell.angle_gamma   90.00
#
_symmetry.space_group_name_H-M   'P 1'
#
loop_
_entity.id
_entity.type
_entity.pdbx_description
1 polymer ?
#
loop_
_entity_poly.entity_id
_entity_poly.type
_entity_poly.pdbx_seq_one_letter_code
_entity_poly.pdbx_strand_id
1 'polypeptide(L)'
;MVSTPMAIEFRTEVHGVEADLVSYVRGIYRLEHRDGRDGICDLSTVYERDSLWPAVPGDVIALDRDRLASMPASYRMLAYYFDLRGYDVDMNMPGEDRPESADAVVAEAFDWLNS
;
A
#
# COMPACT_ATOMS: atom_id res chain seq x y z
N MET A 1 11.85 15.76 -5.29
CA MET A 1 10.82 14.83 -4.78
C MET A 1 9.45 15.29 -5.28
N VAL A 2 8.59 14.35 -5.68
CA VAL A 2 7.18 14.62 -6.00
C VAL A 2 6.31 13.66 -5.16
N SER A 3 5.24 14.17 -4.57
CA SER A 3 4.24 13.37 -3.85
C SER A 3 2.93 13.34 -4.64
N THR A 4 2.41 12.16 -4.95
CA THR A 4 1.14 12.02 -5.67
C THR A 4 0.28 10.91 -5.06
N PRO A 5 -1.06 11.02 -5.13
CA PRO A 5 -1.93 9.87 -4.90
C PRO A 5 -1.62 8.75 -5.90
N MET A 6 -1.66 7.51 -5.45
CA MET A 6 -1.50 6.31 -6.25
C MET A 6 -2.48 5.23 -5.79
N ALA A 7 -2.70 4.24 -6.63
CA ALA A 7 -3.42 3.02 -6.29
C ALA A 7 -2.58 1.80 -6.71
N ILE A 8 -2.45 0.83 -5.80
CA ILE A 8 -2.02 -0.53 -6.11
C ILE A 8 -3.29 -1.34 -6.25
N GLU A 9 -3.58 -1.79 -7.47
CA GLU A 9 -4.82 -2.49 -7.77
C GLU A 9 -4.57 -3.76 -8.58
N PHE A 10 -5.32 -4.80 -8.25
CA PHE A 10 -5.31 -6.05 -8.99
C PHE A 10 -6.56 -6.87 -8.68
N ARG A 11 -6.89 -7.75 -9.62
CA ARG A 11 -7.89 -8.80 -9.44
C ARG A 11 -7.27 -10.03 -8.82
N THR A 12 -7.97 -10.63 -7.86
CA THR A 12 -7.52 -11.79 -7.09
C THR A 12 -8.70 -12.73 -6.83
N GLU A 13 -8.40 -13.95 -6.41
CA GLU A 13 -9.37 -14.81 -5.72
C GLU A 13 -9.14 -14.74 -4.20
N VAL A 14 -10.24 -14.62 -3.44
CA VAL A 14 -10.26 -14.71 -1.98
C VAL A 14 -11.37 -15.67 -1.58
N HIS A 15 -11.01 -16.78 -0.91
CA HIS A 15 -11.95 -17.81 -0.48
C HIS A 15 -12.85 -18.35 -1.62
N GLY A 16 -12.29 -18.51 -2.82
CA GLY A 16 -13.02 -19.00 -4.00
C GLY A 16 -13.90 -17.95 -4.70
N VAL A 17 -13.88 -16.69 -4.26
CA VAL A 17 -14.61 -15.57 -4.87
C VAL A 17 -13.63 -14.66 -5.60
N GLU A 18 -13.90 -14.36 -6.87
CA GLU A 18 -13.15 -13.35 -7.63
C GLU A 18 -13.42 -11.96 -7.04
N ALA A 19 -12.36 -11.21 -6.77
CA ALA A 19 -12.42 -9.94 -6.06
C ALA A 19 -11.41 -8.93 -6.62
N ASP A 20 -11.78 -7.66 -6.60
CA ASP A 20 -10.90 -6.54 -6.92
C ASP A 20 -10.39 -5.93 -5.61
N LEU A 21 -9.07 -5.87 -5.46
CA LEU A 21 -8.38 -5.22 -4.36
C LEU A 21 -7.79 -3.91 -4.85
N VAL A 22 -8.03 -2.82 -4.11
CA VAL A 22 -7.41 -1.52 -4.36
C VAL A 22 -6.84 -0.99 -3.05
N SER A 23 -5.53 -0.72 -3.02
CA SER A 23 -4.85 -0.04 -1.92
C SER A 23 -4.43 1.36 -2.38
N TYR A 24 -5.01 2.38 -1.75
CA TYR A 24 -4.69 3.77 -2.00
C TYR A 24 -3.51 4.19 -1.13
N VAL A 25 -2.53 4.79 -1.78
CA VAL A 25 -1.28 5.20 -1.12
C VAL A 25 -0.90 6.60 -1.58
N ARG A 26 -0.13 7.29 -0.74
CA ARG A 26 0.66 8.44 -1.14
C ARG A 26 2.00 7.96 -1.66
N GLY A 27 2.21 8.06 -2.97
CA GLY A 27 3.49 7.79 -3.60
C GLY A 27 4.45 8.95 -3.42
N ILE A 28 5.66 8.65 -2.95
CA ILE A 28 6.76 9.61 -2.77
C ILE A 28 7.85 9.22 -3.75
N TYR A 29 7.98 10.01 -4.82
CA TYR A 29 8.93 9.78 -5.90
C TYR A 29 10.18 10.64 -5.69
N ARG A 30 11.36 10.00 -5.74
CA ARG A 30 12.65 10.69 -5.86
C ARG A 30 13.06 10.65 -7.33
N LEU A 31 13.35 11.83 -7.89
CA LEU A 31 13.69 12.00 -9.30
C LEU A 31 15.09 12.57 -9.42
N GLU A 32 15.91 11.95 -10.25
CA GLU A 32 17.31 12.33 -10.42
C GLU A 32 17.65 12.53 -11.88
N HIS A 33 18.48 13.53 -12.15
CA HIS A 33 19.06 13.78 -13.46
C HIS A 33 20.47 13.19 -13.53
N ARG A 34 20.68 12.16 -14.35
CA ARG A 34 22.00 11.53 -14.57
C ARG A 34 22.26 11.36 -16.06
N ASP A 35 23.45 11.71 -16.51
CA ASP A 35 23.90 11.56 -17.90
C ASP A 35 22.91 12.13 -18.95
N GLY A 36 22.33 13.30 -18.67
CA GLY A 36 21.39 13.96 -19.57
C GLY A 36 19.96 13.40 -19.56
N ARG A 37 19.60 12.56 -18.57
CA ARG A 37 18.29 11.91 -18.47
C ARG A 37 17.69 12.08 -17.08
N ASP A 38 16.40 12.42 -17.05
CA ASP A 38 15.59 12.39 -15.83
C ASP A 38 15.00 11.00 -15.62
N GLY A 39 15.04 10.52 -14.38
CA GLY A 39 14.45 9.23 -14.02
C GLY A 39 13.98 9.18 -12.58
N ILE A 40 13.08 8.24 -12.29
CA ILE A 40 12.70 7.90 -10.93
C ILE A 40 13.79 6.98 -10.37
N CYS A 41 14.43 7.39 -9.28
CA CYS A 41 15.45 6.58 -8.61
C CYS A 41 14.94 5.88 -7.35
N ASP A 42 13.82 6.36 -6.78
CA ASP A 42 13.12 5.71 -5.66
C ASP A 42 11.62 5.98 -5.74
N LEU A 43 10.85 4.98 -5.29
CA LEU A 43 9.42 5.08 -5.05
C LEU A 43 9.11 4.50 -3.67
N SER A 44 8.89 5.40 -2.72
CA SER A 44 8.41 5.07 -1.38
C SER A 44 6.90 5.32 -1.30
N THR A 45 6.21 4.68 -0.35
CA THR A 45 4.76 4.82 -0.20
C THR A 45 4.34 4.97 1.25
N VAL A 46 3.26 5.74 1.46
CA VAL A 46 2.51 5.76 2.72
C VAL A 46 1.11 5.23 2.42
N TYR A 47 0.72 4.15 3.06
CA TYR A 47 -0.60 3.55 2.89
C TYR A 47 -1.69 4.41 3.55
N GLU A 48 -2.82 4.64 2.88
CA GLU A 48 -3.88 5.52 3.39
C GLU A 48 -5.15 4.71 3.72
N ARG A 49 -5.61 3.88 2.77
CA ARG A 49 -6.76 2.99 2.94
C ARG A 49 -6.75 1.93 1.85
N ASP A 50 -7.49 0.85 2.05
CA ASP A 50 -7.75 -0.11 1.00
C ASP A 50 -9.19 -0.64 0.99
N SER A 51 -9.51 -1.40 -0.05
CA SER A 51 -10.81 -1.99 -0.28
C SER A 51 -10.68 -3.32 -1.00
N LEU A 52 -11.59 -4.23 -0.69
CA LEU A 52 -11.72 -5.53 -1.34
C LEU A 52 -13.20 -5.74 -1.67
N TRP A 53 -13.51 -5.83 -2.96
CA TRP A 53 -14.89 -6.00 -3.43
C TRP A 53 -15.00 -7.29 -4.25
N PRO A 54 -16.09 -8.06 -4.10
CA PRO A 54 -16.39 -9.12 -5.07
C PRO A 54 -16.48 -8.51 -6.47
N ALA A 55 -15.85 -9.14 -7.45
CA ALA A 55 -15.85 -8.69 -8.85
C ALA A 55 -17.25 -8.78 -9.47
N VAL A 56 -18.07 -9.71 -9.00
CA VAL A 56 -19.48 -9.87 -9.39
C VAL A 56 -20.39 -9.33 -8.27
N PRO A 57 -21.23 -8.32 -8.53
CA PRO A 57 -22.16 -7.80 -7.54
C PRO A 57 -23.11 -8.89 -7.02
N GLY A 58 -23.21 -9.01 -5.69
CA GLY A 58 -24.05 -9.99 -5.02
C GLY A 58 -23.27 -11.18 -4.45
N ASP A 59 -22.04 -11.42 -4.92
CA ASP A 59 -21.15 -12.38 -4.27
C ASP A 59 -20.73 -11.89 -2.89
N VAL A 60 -20.44 -12.83 -2.00
CA VAL A 60 -20.06 -12.54 -0.61
C VAL A 60 -18.72 -13.17 -0.31
N ILE A 61 -17.74 -12.33 0.04
CA ILE A 61 -16.44 -12.78 0.51
C ILE A 61 -16.52 -12.95 2.03
N ALA A 62 -16.43 -14.19 2.52
CA ALA A 62 -16.48 -14.50 3.95
C ALA A 62 -15.13 -14.21 4.61
N LEU A 63 -14.94 -13.01 5.13
CA LEU A 63 -13.68 -12.59 5.76
C LEU A 63 -13.63 -12.96 7.25
N ASP A 64 -12.44 -13.38 7.71
CA ASP A 64 -12.16 -13.58 9.14
C ASP A 64 -11.94 -12.23 9.83
N ARG A 65 -12.92 -11.82 10.65
CA ARG A 65 -12.91 -10.51 11.31
C ARG A 65 -11.85 -10.38 12.38
N ASP A 66 -11.51 -11.45 13.08
CA ASP A 66 -10.53 -11.41 14.16
C ASP A 66 -9.12 -11.28 13.56
N ARG A 67 -8.87 -12.00 12.45
CA ARG A 67 -7.64 -11.88 11.67
C ARG A 67 -7.49 -10.49 11.03
N LEU A 68 -8.59 -9.91 10.53
CA LEU A 68 -8.59 -8.54 10.01
C LEU A 68 -8.36 -7.48 11.09
N ALA A 69 -8.82 -7.71 12.32
CA ALA A 69 -8.68 -6.76 13.42
C ALA A 69 -7.23 -6.60 13.90
N SER A 70 -6.38 -7.59 13.67
CA SER A 70 -4.95 -7.51 13.98
C SER A 70 -4.13 -6.76 12.93
N MET A 71 -4.73 -6.46 11.76
CA MET A 71 -4.07 -5.82 10.64
C MET A 71 -4.22 -4.29 10.65
N PRO A 72 -3.17 -3.54 10.24
CA PRO A 72 -3.19 -2.08 10.16
C PRO A 72 -4.32 -1.59 9.25
N ALA A 73 -4.99 -0.50 9.65
CA ALA A 73 -6.20 -0.05 8.99
C ALA A 73 -5.94 0.51 7.58
N SER A 74 -4.75 1.07 7.36
CA SER A 74 -4.36 1.73 6.11
C SER A 74 -4.09 0.77 4.95
N TYR A 75 -3.77 -0.50 5.23
CA TYR A 75 -3.50 -1.55 4.23
C TYR A 75 -4.04 -2.91 4.67
N ARG A 76 -5.19 -2.92 5.34
CA ARG A 76 -5.77 -4.11 5.97
C ARG A 76 -6.08 -5.22 4.97
N MET A 77 -6.78 -4.90 3.88
CA MET A 77 -7.15 -5.87 2.86
C MET A 77 -5.92 -6.40 2.12
N LEU A 78 -4.93 -5.54 1.87
CA LEU A 78 -3.66 -5.93 1.26
C LEU A 78 -2.86 -6.86 2.17
N ALA A 79 -2.75 -6.55 3.46
CA ALA A 79 -2.16 -7.44 4.46
C ALA A 79 -2.87 -8.79 4.48
N TYR A 80 -4.21 -8.78 4.54
CA TYR A 80 -5.02 -9.99 4.53
C TYR A 80 -4.80 -10.85 3.28
N TYR A 81 -4.70 -10.22 2.11
CA TYR A 81 -4.41 -10.89 0.84
C TYR A 81 -3.08 -11.66 0.86
N PHE A 82 -2.03 -11.04 1.40
CA PHE A 82 -0.69 -11.65 1.50
C PHE A 82 -0.65 -12.76 2.56
N ASP A 83 -1.28 -12.51 3.69
CA ASP A 83 -1.36 -13.43 4.82
C ASP A 83 -2.16 -14.72 4.47
N LEU A 84 -3.23 -14.61 3.65
CA LEU A 84 -3.91 -15.78 3.07
C LEU A 84 -3.02 -16.63 2.16
N ARG A 85 -1.97 -16.04 1.59
CA ARG A 85 -1.00 -16.72 0.70
C ARG A 85 0.24 -17.21 1.46
N GLY A 86 0.28 -17.02 2.78
CA GLY A 86 1.38 -17.46 3.64
C GLY A 86 2.63 -16.57 3.54
N TYR A 87 2.50 -15.33 3.05
CA TYR A 87 3.58 -14.36 3.12
C TYR A 87 3.68 -13.77 4.53
N ASP A 88 4.91 -13.49 4.97
CA ASP A 88 5.16 -12.71 6.16
C ASP A 88 4.88 -11.24 5.86
N VAL A 89 3.80 -10.72 6.41
CA VAL A 89 3.35 -9.34 6.18
C VAL A 89 4.08 -8.44 7.15
N ASP A 90 4.85 -7.48 6.63
CA ASP A 90 5.41 -6.44 7.49
C ASP A 90 4.27 -5.54 8.00
N MET A 91 3.90 -5.80 9.25
CA MET A 91 2.87 -5.05 9.94
C MET A 91 3.36 -3.67 10.35
N ASN A 92 4.58 -3.24 10.06
CA ASN A 92 5.14 -1.92 10.42
C ASN A 92 5.34 -1.02 9.20
N MET A 93 4.82 -1.40 8.03
CA MET A 93 4.88 -0.56 6.83
C MET A 93 4.27 0.84 7.09
N PRO A 94 4.80 1.90 6.44
CA PRO A 94 4.35 3.27 6.64
C PRO A 94 2.88 3.45 6.26
N GLY A 95 2.06 3.88 7.22
CA GLY A 95 0.62 4.06 7.02
C GLY A 95 0.12 5.36 7.65
N GLU A 96 -1.01 5.88 7.17
CA GLU A 96 -1.68 7.06 7.73
C GLU A 96 -2.16 6.81 9.17
N ASP A 97 -2.43 5.56 9.53
CA ASP A 97 -2.68 5.12 10.90
C ASP A 97 -1.41 5.06 11.77
N ARG A 98 -0.24 5.39 11.22
CA ARG A 98 1.07 5.48 11.88
C ARG A 98 1.84 6.72 11.48
N PRO A 99 1.48 7.90 12.03
CA PRO A 99 2.08 9.18 11.66
C PRO A 99 3.61 9.20 11.72
N GLU A 100 4.21 8.61 12.75
CA GLU A 100 5.68 8.59 12.90
C GLU A 100 6.39 7.91 11.71
N SER A 101 5.88 6.77 11.25
CA SER A 101 6.43 6.06 10.09
C SER A 101 6.17 6.80 8.77
N ALA A 102 5.01 7.44 8.64
CA ALA A 102 4.68 8.23 7.46
C ALA A 102 5.57 9.48 7.36
N ASP A 103 5.75 10.18 8.47
CA ASP A 103 6.60 11.37 8.57
C ASP A 103 8.07 11.02 8.32
N ALA A 104 8.54 9.86 8.77
CA ALA A 104 9.89 9.38 8.50
C ALA A 104 10.16 9.21 7.00
N VAL A 105 9.22 8.60 6.25
CA VAL A 105 9.39 8.44 4.78
C VAL A 105 9.50 9.81 4.09
N VAL A 106 8.70 10.78 4.52
CA VAL A 106 8.73 12.13 3.97
C VAL A 106 10.04 12.82 4.34
N ALA A 107 10.48 12.72 5.60
CA ALA A 107 11.72 13.31 6.09
C ALA A 107 12.93 12.76 5.33
N GLU A 108 13.04 11.44 5.16
CA GLU A 108 14.12 10.81 4.39
C GLU A 108 14.15 11.31 2.94
N ALA A 109 12.99 11.54 2.33
CA ALA A 109 12.92 12.06 0.97
C ALA A 109 13.34 13.54 0.88
N PHE A 110 13.11 14.34 1.93
CA PHE A 110 13.64 15.70 2.04
C PHE A 110 15.15 15.72 2.32
N ASP A 111 15.63 14.86 3.21
CA ASP A 111 17.06 14.76 3.53
C ASP A 111 17.87 14.38 2.28
N TRP A 112 17.35 13.44 1.47
CA TRP A 112 17.93 13.10 0.17
C TRP A 112 17.98 14.31 -0.79
N LEU A 113 16.95 15.15 -0.82
CA LEU A 113 16.94 16.35 -1.69
C LEU A 113 18.01 17.38 -1.29
N ASN A 114 18.36 17.42 0.00
CA ASN A 114 19.35 18.34 0.55
C ASN A 114 20.78 17.76 0.62
N SER A 115 20.96 16.52 0.15
CA SER A 115 22.26 15.84 0.11
C SER A 115 23.09 16.13 -1.14
#